data_AF-A0ABC9T4P7-F1
#
_entry.id   AF-A0ABC9T4P7-F1
#
_cell.length_a   1.000
_cell.length_b   1.000
_cell.length_c   1.000
_cell.angle_alpha   90.00
_cell.angle_beta   90.00
_cell.angle_gamma   90.00
#
_symmetry.space_group_name_H-M   'P 1'
#
loop_
_entity.id
_entity.type
_entity.pdbx_description
1 polymer ?
#
loop_
_entity_poly.entity_id
_entity_poly.type
_entity_poly.pdbx_seq_one_letter_code
_entity_poly.pdbx_strand_id
1 'polypeptide(L)' 'MVHIQKITPTMKETIRMFMCENWGSSLMVSRGKGHQLEELPGFVAFSNDRIIGIITYEVTGNMC' A
#
# COMPACT_ATOMS: atom_id res chain seq x y z
N MET A 1 -13.96 -8.52 12.94
CA MET A 1 -14.09 -9.16 11.60
C MET A 1 -13.12 -8.46 10.67
N VAL A 2 -12.40 -9.21 9.83
CA VAL A 2 -11.48 -8.60 8.86
C VAL A 2 -12.23 -8.30 7.57
N HIS A 3 -12.06 -7.10 7.01
CA HIS A 3 -12.55 -6.76 5.69
C HIS A 3 -11.41 -6.21 4.82
N ILE A 4 -11.44 -6.51 3.54
CA ILE A 4 -10.42 -6.10 2.57
C ILE A 4 -11.08 -5.20 1.54
N GLN A 5 -10.47 -4.04 1.29
CA GLN A 5 -10.90 -3.14 0.22
C GLN A 5 -9.74 -2.74 -0.68
N LYS A 6 -10.06 -2.38 -1.92
CA LYS A 6 -9.07 -1.80 -2.84
C LYS A 6 -8.62 -0.43 -2.31
N ILE A 7 -7.35 -0.11 -2.51
CA ILE A 7 -6.84 1.24 -2.29
C ILE A 7 -7.58 2.21 -3.21
N THR A 8 -8.07 3.30 -2.63
CA THR A 8 -8.65 4.42 -3.37
C THR A 8 -7.77 5.67 -3.23
N PRO A 9 -7.89 6.66 -4.13
CA PRO A 9 -7.11 7.91 -4.04
C PRO A 9 -7.31 8.66 -2.72
N THR A 10 -8.47 8.52 -2.07
CA THR A 10 -8.77 9.17 -0.78
C THR A 10 -7.97 8.59 0.39
N MET A 11 -7.37 7.40 0.23
CA MET A 11 -6.60 6.71 1.27
C MET A 11 -5.10 7.04 1.24
N LYS A 12 -4.66 7.84 0.26
CA LYS A 12 -3.24 8.10 -0.02
C LYS A 12 -2.46 8.57 1.20
N GLU A 13 -2.96 9.58 1.90
CA GLU A 13 -2.27 10.12 3.08
C GLU A 13 -2.22 9.09 4.23
N THR A 14 -3.32 8.37 4.45
CA THR A 14 -3.37 7.30 5.47
C THR A 14 -2.37 6.19 5.18
N ILE A 15 -2.24 5.78 3.92
CA ILE A 15 -1.27 4.76 3.49
C ILE A 15 0.15 5.28 3.67
N ARG A 16 0.43 6.51 3.22
CA ARG A 16 1.74 7.16 3.40
C ARG A 16 2.16 7.19 4.86
N MET A 17 1.28 7.65 5.76
CA MET A 17 1.54 7.67 7.20
C MET A 17 1.78 6.25 7.74
N PHE A 18 0.93 5.27 7.39
CA PHE A 18 1.11 3.88 7.82
C PHE A 18 2.47 3.32 7.39
N MET A 19 2.89 3.56 6.14
CA MET A 19 4.19 3.09 5.65
C MET A 19 5.35 3.79 6.36
N CYS A 20 5.27 5.11 6.58
CA CYS A 20 6.28 5.85 7.32
C CYS A 20 6.39 5.41 8.78
N GLU A 21 5.27 5.15 9.46
CA GLU A 21 5.26 4.69 10.85
C GLU A 21 5.84 3.28 11.01
N ASN A 22 5.58 2.38 10.05
CA ASN A 22 6.00 0.98 10.14
C ASN A 22 7.38 0.71 9.49
N TRP A 23 7.78 1.49 8.48
CA TRP A 23 9.01 1.29 7.70
C TRP A 23 9.91 2.53 7.57
N GLY A 24 9.55 3.67 8.18
CA GLY A 24 10.35 4.90 8.16
C GLY A 24 10.26 5.72 6.87
N SER A 25 9.62 5.21 5.82
CA SER A 25 9.43 5.89 4.53
C SER A 25 8.30 5.25 3.74
N SER A 26 7.63 6.02 2.87
CA SER A 26 6.70 5.49 1.86
C SER A 26 7.38 5.15 0.52
N LEU A 27 8.68 5.45 0.37
CA LEU A 27 9.49 5.05 -0.77
C LEU A 27 10.11 3.67 -0.51
N MET A 28 9.77 2.69 -1.35
CA MET A 28 10.34 1.34 -1.29
C MET A 28 11.07 0.99 -2.58
N VAL A 29 12.25 0.39 -2.46
CA VAL A 29 13.01 -0.10 -3.62
C VAL A 29 12.73 -1.58 -3.83
N SER A 30 12.22 -1.94 -5.00
CA SER A 30 12.08 -3.33 -5.43
C SER A 30 12.52 -3.48 -6.89
N ARG A 31 13.24 -4.57 -7.20
CA ARG A 31 13.80 -4.84 -8.54
C ARG A 31 14.61 -3.66 -9.12
N GLY A 32 15.38 -2.96 -8.28
CA GLY A 32 16.19 -1.80 -8.69
C GLY A 32 15.40 -0.53 -9.01
N LYS A 33 14.08 -0.50 -8.77
CA LYS A 33 13.21 0.66 -8.98
C LYS A 33 12.64 1.16 -7.67
N GLY A 34 12.60 2.48 -7.48
CA GLY A 34 11.89 3.13 -6.38
C GLY A 34 10.40 3.24 -6.66
N HIS A 35 9.58 2.93 -5.66
CA HIS A 35 8.12 2.95 -5.74
C HIS A 35 7.57 3.79 -4.59
N GLN A 36 6.69 4.73 -4.94
CA GLN A 36 5.93 5.49 -3.96
C GLN A 36 4.66 4.70 -3.62
N LEU A 37 4.64 4.05 -2.45
CA LEU A 37 3.68 2.98 -2.16
C LEU A 37 2.23 3.47 -2.12
N GLU A 38 2.01 4.71 -1.70
CA GLU A 38 0.70 5.37 -1.68
C GLU A 38 0.14 5.68 -3.07
N GLU A 39 0.94 5.59 -4.13
CA GLU A 39 0.51 5.78 -5.53
C GLU A 39 0.20 4.46 -6.24
N LEU A 40 0.56 3.32 -5.63
CA LEU A 40 0.38 2.01 -6.25
C LEU A 40 -1.02 1.45 -6.00
N PRO A 41 -1.58 0.68 -6.95
CA PRO A 41 -2.76 -0.12 -6.69
C PRO A 41 -2.46 -1.18 -5.63
N GLY A 42 -3.51 -1.62 -4.95
CA GLY A 42 -3.36 -2.57 -3.86
C GLY A 42 -4.62 -2.73 -3.04
N PHE A 43 -4.44 -3.33 -1.88
CA PHE A 43 -5.52 -3.64 -0.96
C PHE A 43 -5.12 -3.30 0.47
N VAL A 44 -6.12 -2.90 1.25
CA VAL A 44 -5.99 -2.62 2.68
C VAL A 44 -6.90 -3.57 3.43
N ALA A 45 -6.33 -4.25 4.42
CA ALA A 45 -7.05 -5.08 5.37
C ALA A 45 -7.38 -4.25 6.61
N PHE A 46 -8.64 -4.27 7.00
CA PHE A 46 -9.16 -3.58 8.16
C PHE A 46 -9.73 -4.55 9.19
N SER A 47 -9.55 -4.24 10.47
CA SER A 47 -10.22 -4.90 11.58
C SER A 47 -10.65 -3.84 12.59
N ASN A 48 -11.95 -3.76 12.89
CA ASN A 48 -12.53 -2.75 13.78
C ASN A 48 -12.07 -1.32 13.40
N ASP A 49 -12.23 -0.97 12.13
CA ASP A 49 -11.86 0.33 11.53
C ASP A 49 -10.36 0.68 11.59
N ARG A 50 -9.50 -0.26 11.98
CA ARG A 50 -8.04 -0.10 11.96
C ARG A 50 -7.42 -0.84 10.80
N ILE A 51 -6.48 -0.20 10.13
CA ILE A 51 -5.62 -0.86 9.15
C ILE A 51 -4.74 -1.87 9.90
N ILE A 52 -4.81 -3.13 9.48
CA ILE A 52 -3.98 -4.22 10.01
C ILE A 52 -3.00 -4.76 8.97
N GLY A 53 -3.10 -4.31 7.72
CA GLY A 53 -2.19 -4.70 6.66
C GLY A 53 -2.46 -3.97 5.36
N ILE A 54 -1.40 -3.76 4.59
CA ILE A 54 -1.46 -3.15 3.26
C ILE A 54 -0.61 -4.01 2.33
N ILE A 55 -1.12 -4.29 1.13
CA ILE A 55 -0.34 -4.86 0.03
C ILE A 55 -0.49 -3.95 -1.18
N THR A 56 0.63 -3.60 -1.80
CA THR A 56 0.68 -2.83 -3.05
C THR A 56 1.39 -3.64 -4.12
N TYR A 57 1.09 -3.33 -5.38
CA TYR A 57 1.70 -4.03 -6.50
C TYR A 57 1.89 -3.11 -7.70
N GLU A 58 2.87 -3.46 -8.52
CA GLU A 58 3.05 -2.91 -9.86
C GLU A 58 3.17 -4.08 -10.82
N VAL A 59 2.34 -4.10 -11.87
CA VAL A 59 2.41 -5.09 -12.95
C VAL A 59 3.13 -4.43 -14.12
N THR A 60 4.28 -4.98 -14.52
CA THR A 60 5.08 -4.46 -15.63
C THR A 60 5.12 -5.47 -16.79
N GLY A 61 4.69 -5.04 -17.98
CA GLY A 61 4.64 -5.90 -19.18
C GLY A 61 3.63 -7.06 -19.06
N ASN A 62 3.98 -8.22 -19.62
CA ASN A 62 3.16 -9.45 -19.58
C ASN A 62 3.38 -10.29 -18.32
N MET A 63 3.88 -9.71 -17.23
CA MET A 63 4.11 -10.44 -15.98
C MET A 63 2.83 -10.44 -15.13
N CYS A 64 1.97 -11.43 -15.37
CA CYS A 64 0.89 -11.85 -14.48
C CYS A 64 1.14 -13.30 -14.05
#